data_AF-A0A3N4SEL4-F1
#
_entry.id   AF-A0A3N4SEL4-F1
#
_cell.length_a   1.000
_cell.length_b   1.000
_cell.length_c   1.000
_cell.angle_alpha   90.00
_cell.angle_beta   90.00
_cell.angle_gamma   90.00
#
_symmetry.space_group_name_H-M   'P 1'
#
loop_
_entity.id
_entity.type
_entity.pdbx_description
1 polymer ?
#
loop_
_entity_poly.entity_id
_entity_poly.type
_entity_poly.pdbx_seq_one_letter_code
_entity_poly.pdbx_strand_id
1 'polypeptide(L)'
;MWEPVDVACHRCRITLPLLDAPVPREAWWKFLYEHAYHPVELMWEHSEAHERIDIDYVEVNSDIRSDPSFAEYAGEWTGRALALHPRPVARAVAGIVRRAQDAMDAHEWRAAPADAVVAERLVRSMDFAPPPGETVDDAAVLARLATVEATLERLRRAAAEPLGEHFGTLLNDLLSALPTPADLPPDELRAESGPLASPRLWDTERALRLIQHLLWSITHRSA
;
A
#
# COMPACT_ATOMS: atom_id res chain seq x y z
N MET A 1 -12.17 8.80 43.98
CA MET A 1 -10.72 8.72 43.78
C MET A 1 -10.36 7.25 43.92
N TRP A 2 -10.29 6.53 42.80
CA TRP A 2 -9.98 5.10 42.75
C TRP A 2 -8.69 4.98 41.97
N GLU A 3 -7.61 4.60 42.64
CA GLU A 3 -6.37 4.18 41.98
C GLU A 3 -6.54 2.72 41.54
N PRO A 4 -6.18 2.35 40.30
CA PRO A 4 -6.07 0.96 39.93
C PRO A 4 -4.77 0.41 40.53
N VAL A 5 -4.92 -0.58 41.42
CA VAL A 5 -3.81 -1.36 41.96
C VAL A 5 -3.28 -2.25 40.83
N ASP A 6 -2.04 -2.02 40.41
CA ASP A 6 -1.31 -2.89 39.48
C ASP A 6 -1.15 -4.29 40.08
N VAL A 7 -1.93 -5.25 39.58
CA VAL A 7 -1.68 -6.68 39.82
C VAL A 7 -0.77 -7.19 38.70
N ALA A 8 0.51 -6.83 38.74
CA ALA A 8 1.52 -7.41 37.87
C ALA A 8 1.95 -8.78 38.43
N CYS A 9 1.53 -9.87 37.79
CA CYS A 9 2.02 -11.22 38.07
C CYS A 9 3.52 -11.32 37.73
N HIS A 10 4.42 -11.17 38.72
CA HIS A 10 5.88 -11.28 38.52
C HIS A 10 6.38 -12.66 38.04
N ARG A 11 5.51 -13.68 38.04
CA ARG A 11 5.78 -15.02 37.48
C ARG A 11 5.37 -15.18 36.03
N CYS A 12 4.50 -14.31 35.55
CA CYS A 12 4.03 -14.28 34.18
C CYS A 12 4.98 -13.35 33.42
N ARG A 13 6.22 -13.79 33.19
CA ARG A 13 7.11 -13.05 32.30
C ARG A 13 6.45 -13.09 30.93
N ILE A 14 5.76 -12.01 30.55
CA ILE A 14 5.25 -11.84 29.20
C ILE A 14 6.51 -11.70 28.35
N THR A 15 6.96 -12.81 27.78
CA THR A 15 8.01 -12.80 26.78
C THR A 15 7.44 -12.07 25.58
N LEU A 16 7.86 -10.83 25.40
CA LEU A 16 7.60 -10.08 24.17
C LEU A 16 8.89 -10.23 23.37
N PRO A 17 8.95 -11.14 22.38
CA PRO A 17 10.21 -11.48 21.71
C PRO A 17 10.94 -10.27 21.11
N LEU A 18 10.18 -9.23 20.74
CA LEU A 18 10.68 -7.92 20.27
C LEU A 18 11.34 -7.06 21.37
N LEU A 19 10.95 -7.19 22.64
CA LEU A 19 11.47 -6.37 23.74
C LEU A 19 12.62 -7.05 24.51
N ASP A 20 12.77 -8.36 24.37
CA ASP A 20 13.80 -9.15 25.06
C ASP A 20 15.15 -9.16 24.30
N ALA A 21 15.21 -8.66 23.07
CA ALA A 21 16.45 -8.51 22.29
C ALA A 21 16.93 -7.03 22.30
N PRO A 22 18.24 -6.75 22.53
CA PRO A 22 18.72 -5.39 22.79
C PRO A 22 18.58 -4.44 21.59
N VAL A 23 18.91 -4.88 20.37
CA VAL A 23 18.80 -4.06 19.15
C VAL A 23 17.34 -3.78 18.75
N PRO A 24 16.44 -4.79 18.73
CA PRO A 24 15.01 -4.55 18.52
C PRO A 24 14.38 -3.65 19.59
N ARG A 25 14.83 -3.75 20.85
CA ARG A 25 14.36 -2.90 21.95
C ARG A 25 14.75 -1.43 21.76
N GLU A 26 15.99 -1.13 21.38
CA GLU A 26 16.43 0.26 21.12
C GLU A 26 15.72 0.87 19.92
N ALA A 27 15.57 0.12 18.82
CA ALA A 27 14.82 0.56 17.66
C ALA A 27 13.34 0.82 17.98
N TRP A 28 12.72 -0.06 18.78
CA TRP A 28 11.35 0.10 19.23
C TRP A 28 11.17 1.30 20.17
N TRP A 29 12.11 1.54 21.09
CA TRP A 29 12.07 2.75 21.94
C TRP A 29 12.32 4.03 21.16
N LYS A 30 13.22 4.02 20.17
CA LYS A 30 13.41 5.16 19.26
C LYS A 30 12.14 5.43 18.47
N PHE A 31 11.51 4.39 17.91
CA PHE A 31 10.20 4.49 17.28
C PHE A 31 9.19 5.09 18.28
N LEU A 32 8.93 4.50 19.43
CA LEU A 32 7.98 5.11 20.38
C LEU A 32 8.36 6.53 20.82
N TYR A 33 9.64 6.86 20.99
CA TYR A 33 10.07 8.20 21.37
C TYR A 33 9.80 9.24 20.27
N GLU A 34 10.13 8.90 19.03
CA GLU A 34 9.85 9.74 17.85
C GLU A 34 8.35 9.77 17.51
N HIS A 35 7.56 8.81 18.00
CA HIS A 35 6.19 8.56 17.50
C HIS A 35 5.06 8.67 18.53
N ALA A 36 5.38 8.63 19.83
CA ALA A 36 4.39 8.75 20.90
C ALA A 36 3.81 10.18 21.01
N TYR A 37 4.46 11.17 20.36
CA TYR A 37 4.01 12.56 20.31
C TYR A 37 4.16 13.22 18.93
N HIS A 38 4.66 12.51 17.92
CA HIS A 38 4.83 13.00 16.54
C HIS A 38 4.51 11.88 15.53
N PRO A 39 4.03 12.19 14.32
CA PRO A 39 3.79 11.18 13.30
C PRO A 39 5.12 10.66 12.74
N VAL A 40 5.04 9.47 12.16
CA VAL A 40 6.17 8.76 11.59
C VAL A 40 6.92 9.64 10.59
N GLU A 41 8.20 9.93 10.85
CA GLU A 41 9.09 10.65 9.92
C GLU A 41 9.47 9.76 8.71
N LEU A 42 8.78 8.62 8.57
CA LEU A 42 8.45 8.02 7.30
C LEU A 42 6.94 8.14 7.07
N MET A 43 6.60 8.92 6.04
CA MET A 43 5.38 8.85 5.24
C MET A 43 4.27 9.84 5.61
N TRP A 44 4.43 11.05 5.06
CA TRP A 44 3.38 12.06 5.00
C TRP A 44 3.16 12.57 3.58
N GLU A 45 3.17 11.71 2.56
CA GLU A 45 3.09 12.26 1.20
C GLU A 45 1.64 12.56 0.80
N HIS A 46 1.12 13.64 1.40
CA HIS A 46 0.04 14.54 0.97
C HIS A 46 -1.24 14.62 1.82
N SER A 47 -1.29 14.06 3.03
CA SER A 47 -2.42 14.31 3.93
C SER A 47 -2.38 15.75 4.47
N GLU A 48 -3.41 16.54 4.15
CA GLU A 48 -3.49 17.98 4.49
C GLU A 48 -3.60 18.25 6.01
N ALA A 49 -4.05 17.26 6.78
CA ALA A 49 -4.32 17.40 8.22
C ALA A 49 -3.47 16.43 9.04
N HIS A 50 -2.98 16.92 10.17
CA HIS A 50 -2.08 16.23 11.09
C HIS A 50 -2.70 14.97 11.71
N GLU A 51 -4.04 14.93 11.87
CA GLU A 51 -4.76 13.77 12.40
C GLU A 51 -5.13 12.69 11.36
N ARG A 52 -4.76 12.84 10.07
CA ARG A 52 -5.19 11.91 9.01
C ARG A 52 -4.03 11.06 8.51
N ILE A 53 -4.19 9.74 8.59
CA ILE A 53 -3.33 8.76 7.94
C ILE A 53 -3.87 8.57 6.51
N ASP A 54 -3.02 8.79 5.51
CA ASP A 54 -3.37 8.57 4.11
C ASP A 54 -3.53 7.07 3.84
N ILE A 55 -4.35 6.68 2.85
CA ILE A 55 -4.57 5.27 2.52
C ILE A 55 -3.34 4.63 1.85
N ASP A 56 -2.43 5.43 1.28
CA ASP A 56 -1.13 4.98 0.72
C ASP A 56 0.03 5.10 1.72
N TYR A 57 -0.25 5.04 3.02
CA TYR A 57 0.82 4.98 4.02
C TYR A 57 1.57 3.64 3.94
N VAL A 58 2.84 3.67 4.36
CA VAL A 58 3.70 2.50 4.50
C VAL A 58 3.77 2.26 5.99
N GLU A 59 3.33 1.07 6.41
CA GLU A 59 3.35 0.70 7.81
C GLU A 59 4.78 0.33 8.21
N VAL A 60 5.18 0.59 9.45
CA VAL A 60 6.49 0.15 9.95
C VAL A 60 6.29 -1.19 10.65
N ASN A 61 7.08 -2.19 10.25
CA ASN A 61 7.08 -3.53 10.81
C ASN A 61 5.73 -4.26 10.60
N SER A 62 5.14 -4.10 9.42
CA SER A 62 3.98 -4.89 8.98
C SER A 62 4.40 -6.29 8.50
N ASP A 63 3.41 -7.13 8.18
CA ASP A 63 3.63 -8.41 7.52
C ASP A 63 3.89 -8.28 6.00
N ILE A 64 3.85 -7.06 5.46
CA ILE A 64 4.11 -6.77 4.06
C ILE A 64 5.62 -6.66 3.85
N ARG A 65 6.18 -7.54 3.00
CA ARG A 65 7.63 -7.59 2.72
C ARG A 65 8.23 -6.26 2.20
N SER A 66 7.42 -5.37 1.63
CA SER A 66 7.86 -4.07 1.11
C SER A 66 8.05 -2.99 2.18
N ASP A 67 7.53 -3.23 3.38
CA ASP A 67 7.46 -2.24 4.44
C ASP A 67 8.71 -2.31 5.33
N PRO A 68 9.24 -1.17 5.81
CA PRO A 68 10.45 -1.15 6.61
C PRO A 68 10.21 -1.79 7.97
N SER A 69 11.15 -2.60 8.44
CA SER A 69 11.20 -3.02 9.84
C SER A 69 11.50 -1.82 10.76
N PHE A 70 11.28 -1.99 12.08
CA PHE A 70 11.68 -0.95 13.05
C PHE A 70 13.18 -0.63 12.99
N ALA A 71 14.02 -1.61 12.67
CA ALA A 71 15.47 -1.41 12.56
C ALA A 71 15.84 -0.58 11.33
N GLU A 72 15.21 -0.85 10.18
CA GLU A 72 15.40 -0.07 8.95
C GLU A 72 14.84 1.34 9.08
N TYR A 73 13.68 1.49 9.75
CA TYR A 73 13.10 2.78 10.11
C TYR A 73 14.06 3.60 10.99
N ALA A 74 14.57 2.99 12.06
CA ALA A 74 15.45 3.64 13.04
C ALA A 74 16.85 3.93 12.48
N GLY A 75 17.28 3.18 11.45
CA GLY A 75 18.57 3.31 10.78
C GLY A 75 18.44 3.87 9.36
N GLU A 76 18.99 3.14 8.40
CA GLU A 76 18.89 3.47 6.98
C GLU A 76 17.97 2.45 6.29
N TRP A 77 16.87 2.94 5.72
CA TRP A 77 15.99 2.17 4.86
C TRP A 77 16.31 2.50 3.41
N THR A 78 16.87 1.54 2.66
CA THR A 78 17.25 1.74 1.25
C THR A 78 16.09 2.25 0.39
N GLY A 79 14.87 1.77 0.66
CA GLY A 79 13.66 2.20 -0.06
C GLY A 79 13.21 3.62 0.24
N ARG A 80 13.77 4.30 1.26
CA ARG A 80 13.34 5.63 1.70
C ARG A 80 13.45 6.66 0.58
N ALA A 81 14.52 6.65 -0.20
CA ALA A 81 14.68 7.60 -1.31
C ALA A 81 13.55 7.46 -2.33
N LEU A 82 13.20 6.22 -2.70
CA LEU A 82 12.11 5.93 -3.62
C LEU A 82 10.73 6.27 -3.03
N ALA A 83 10.52 5.97 -1.75
CA ALA A 83 9.30 6.28 -1.02
C ALA A 83 9.08 7.77 -0.74
N LEU A 84 10.10 8.62 -0.93
CA LEU A 84 10.02 10.07 -0.81
C LEU A 84 9.76 10.80 -2.15
N HIS A 85 9.64 10.06 -3.26
CA HIS A 85 9.29 10.65 -4.54
C HIS A 85 7.79 10.93 -4.62
N PRO A 86 7.37 12.06 -5.22
CA PRO A 86 5.96 12.34 -5.48
C PRO A 86 5.26 11.21 -6.23
N ARG A 87 4.05 10.85 -5.78
CA ARG A 87 3.24 9.75 -6.32
C ARG A 87 1.89 10.24 -6.86
N PRO A 88 1.85 10.98 -7.98
CA PRO A 88 0.62 11.54 -8.51
C PRO A 88 -0.41 10.48 -8.94
N VAL A 89 0.01 9.33 -9.48
CA VAL A 89 -0.90 8.25 -9.90
C VAL A 89 -1.53 7.60 -8.68
N ALA A 90 -0.72 7.20 -7.70
CA ALA A 90 -1.22 6.62 -6.46
C ALA A 90 -2.15 7.59 -5.72
N ARG A 91 -1.84 8.90 -5.72
CA ARG A 91 -2.71 9.93 -5.14
C ARG A 91 -4.05 10.04 -5.86
N ALA A 92 -4.08 9.99 -7.19
CA ALA A 92 -5.33 10.02 -7.96
C ALA A 92 -6.20 8.80 -7.64
N VAL A 93 -5.59 7.61 -7.60
CA VAL A 93 -6.26 6.36 -7.23
C VAL A 93 -6.75 6.38 -5.78
N ALA A 94 -5.94 6.86 -4.83
CA ALA A 94 -6.30 6.99 -3.43
C ALA A 94 -7.58 7.83 -3.25
N GLY A 95 -7.73 8.91 -4.02
CA GLY A 95 -8.93 9.73 -4.02
C GLY A 95 -10.20 8.97 -4.43
N ILE A 96 -10.10 8.09 -5.43
CA ILE A 96 -11.21 7.24 -5.88
C ILE A 96 -11.50 6.14 -4.83
N VAL A 97 -10.46 5.47 -4.35
CA VAL A 97 -10.57 4.40 -3.35
C VAL A 97 -11.24 4.92 -2.08
N ARG A 98 -10.82 6.07 -1.58
CA ARG A 98 -11.41 6.67 -0.37
C ARG A 98 -12.90 6.94 -0.54
N ARG A 99 -13.33 7.52 -1.66
CA ARG A 99 -14.76 7.73 -1.93
C ARG A 99 -15.55 6.43 -1.95
N ALA A 100 -14.98 5.37 -2.54
CA ALA A 100 -15.61 4.05 -2.56
C ALA A 100 -15.72 3.44 -1.15
N GLN A 101 -14.67 3.57 -0.33
CA GLN A 101 -14.68 3.12 1.05
C GLN A 101 -15.68 3.90 1.91
N ASP A 102 -15.69 5.23 1.81
CA ASP A 102 -16.63 6.10 2.52
C ASP A 102 -18.08 5.71 2.19
N ALA A 103 -18.41 5.45 0.91
CA ALA A 103 -19.73 5.00 0.49
C ALA A 103 -20.09 3.60 1.04
N MET A 104 -19.12 2.68 1.12
CA MET A 104 -19.33 1.36 1.73
C MET A 104 -19.53 1.45 3.25
N ASP A 105 -18.74 2.29 3.94
CA ASP A 105 -18.82 2.52 5.39
C ASP A 105 -20.12 3.23 5.78
N ALA A 106 -20.59 4.16 4.95
CA ALA A 106 -21.89 4.83 5.11
C ALA A 106 -23.08 3.96 4.70
N HIS A 107 -22.84 2.74 4.21
CA HIS A 107 -23.86 1.82 3.66
C HIS A 107 -24.64 2.37 2.44
N GLU A 108 -24.09 3.37 1.75
CA GLU A 108 -24.67 3.95 0.52
C GLU A 108 -24.43 3.05 -0.69
N TRP A 109 -23.39 2.21 -0.65
CA TRP A 109 -23.09 1.25 -1.69
C TRP A 109 -22.64 -0.10 -1.10
N ARG A 110 -23.09 -1.19 -1.72
CA ARG A 110 -22.60 -2.54 -1.50
C ARG A 110 -22.48 -3.25 -2.84
N ALA A 111 -21.37 -3.94 -3.07
CA ALA A 111 -21.18 -4.70 -4.29
C ALA A 111 -22.18 -5.87 -4.35
N ALA A 112 -22.70 -6.15 -5.55
CA ALA A 112 -23.52 -7.33 -5.76
C ALA A 112 -22.65 -8.60 -5.66
N PRO A 113 -23.22 -9.78 -5.38
CA PRO A 113 -22.44 -11.02 -5.29
C PRO A 113 -21.62 -11.32 -6.55
N ALA A 114 -22.14 -11.01 -7.74
CA ALA A 114 -21.40 -11.19 -8.99
C ALA A 114 -20.18 -10.25 -9.09
N ASP A 115 -20.32 -8.99 -8.68
CA ASP A 115 -19.24 -8.01 -8.64
C ASP A 115 -18.14 -8.43 -7.64
N ALA A 116 -18.55 -8.96 -6.48
CA ALA A 116 -17.62 -9.49 -5.48
C ALA A 116 -16.79 -10.67 -6.02
N VAL A 117 -17.39 -11.56 -6.82
CA VAL A 117 -16.65 -12.66 -7.48
C VAL A 117 -15.62 -12.11 -8.49
N VAL A 118 -15.96 -11.05 -9.23
CA VAL A 118 -15.03 -10.38 -10.14
C VAL A 118 -13.89 -9.73 -9.35
N ALA A 119 -14.20 -9.00 -8.27
CA ALA A 119 -13.22 -8.40 -7.39
C ALA A 119 -12.26 -9.45 -6.81
N GLU A 120 -12.77 -10.60 -6.37
CA GLU A 120 -11.95 -11.69 -5.83
C GLU A 120 -10.99 -12.26 -6.88
N ARG A 121 -11.48 -12.49 -8.10
CA ARG A 121 -10.66 -12.96 -9.22
C ARG A 121 -9.54 -11.97 -9.53
N LEU A 122 -9.84 -10.68 -9.55
CA LEU A 122 -8.85 -9.63 -9.77
C LEU A 122 -7.79 -9.67 -8.68
N VAL A 123 -8.17 -9.65 -7.39
CA VAL A 123 -7.24 -9.65 -6.26
C VAL A 123 -6.25 -10.81 -6.31
N ARG A 124 -6.73 -12.03 -6.62
CA ARG A 124 -5.89 -13.23 -6.71
C ARG A 124 -4.87 -13.19 -7.85
N SER A 125 -5.12 -12.35 -8.86
CA SER A 125 -4.28 -12.24 -10.05
C SER A 125 -3.30 -11.07 -9.99
N MET A 126 -3.46 -10.13 -9.07
CA MET A 126 -2.55 -9.01 -8.91
C MET A 126 -1.31 -9.50 -8.14
N ASP A 127 -0.14 -9.36 -8.77
CA ASP A 127 1.15 -9.67 -8.18
C ASP A 127 1.87 -8.35 -7.88
N PHE A 128 2.51 -8.24 -6.72
CA PHE A 128 3.03 -6.96 -6.25
C PHE A 128 4.52 -6.87 -6.43
N ALA A 129 4.91 -5.63 -6.74
CA ALA A 129 6.27 -5.22 -6.94
C ALA A 129 7.21 -5.73 -5.84
N PRO A 130 8.46 -6.03 -6.19
CA PRO A 130 9.50 -6.26 -5.20
C PRO A 130 9.59 -5.07 -4.22
N PRO A 131 10.01 -5.32 -2.97
CA PRO A 131 10.25 -4.27 -1.98
C PRO A 131 10.99 -3.06 -2.54
N PRO A 132 10.65 -1.83 -2.13
CA PRO A 132 11.25 -0.60 -2.66
C PRO A 132 12.76 -0.49 -2.38
N GLY A 133 13.28 -1.25 -1.41
CA GLY A 133 14.70 -1.35 -1.11
C GLY A 133 15.44 -2.46 -1.87
N GLU A 134 14.75 -3.25 -2.70
CA GLU A 134 15.36 -4.31 -3.49
C GLU A 134 16.09 -3.70 -4.70
N THR A 135 17.35 -4.07 -4.88
CA THR A 135 18.12 -3.60 -6.02
C THR A 135 17.62 -4.21 -7.32
N VAL A 136 17.44 -3.40 -8.35
CA VAL A 136 17.01 -3.87 -9.68
C VAL A 136 18.08 -3.67 -10.73
N ASP A 137 18.13 -4.60 -11.68
CA ASP A 137 18.78 -4.42 -12.97
C ASP A 137 17.74 -4.14 -14.07
N ASP A 138 18.22 -3.90 -15.28
CA ASP A 138 17.36 -3.65 -16.44
C ASP A 138 16.34 -4.77 -16.69
N ALA A 139 16.71 -6.02 -16.43
CA ALA A 139 15.82 -7.17 -16.61
C ALA A 139 14.70 -7.17 -15.57
N ALA A 140 15.00 -6.84 -14.32
CA ALA A 140 14.02 -6.68 -13.25
C ALA A 140 13.06 -5.51 -13.52
N VAL A 141 13.55 -4.39 -14.05
CA VAL A 141 12.69 -3.26 -14.48
C VAL A 141 11.70 -3.69 -15.56
N LEU A 142 12.16 -4.44 -16.57
CA LEU A 142 11.30 -4.96 -17.64
C LEU A 142 10.28 -5.99 -17.12
N ALA A 143 10.68 -6.87 -16.21
CA ALA A 143 9.79 -7.85 -15.61
C ALA A 143 8.67 -7.18 -14.80
N ARG A 144 9.02 -6.15 -14.01
CA ARG A 144 8.06 -5.34 -13.26
C ARG A 144 7.08 -4.61 -14.17
N LEU A 145 7.58 -3.98 -15.24
CA LEU A 145 6.73 -3.34 -16.25
C LEU A 145 5.76 -4.33 -16.88
N ALA A 146 6.22 -5.53 -17.26
CA ALA A 146 5.36 -6.56 -17.83
C ALA A 146 4.26 -7.00 -16.85
N THR A 147 4.56 -7.09 -15.54
CA THR A 147 3.57 -7.37 -14.50
C THR A 147 2.53 -6.24 -14.38
N VAL A 148 2.97 -4.98 -14.43
CA VAL A 148 2.08 -3.80 -14.45
C VAL A 148 1.16 -3.85 -15.66
N GLU A 149 1.70 -4.05 -16.86
CA GLU A 149 0.92 -4.13 -18.11
C GLU A 149 -0.10 -5.27 -18.08
N ALA A 150 0.30 -6.45 -17.63
CA ALA A 150 -0.58 -7.60 -17.49
C ALA A 150 -1.72 -7.33 -16.49
N THR A 151 -1.42 -6.61 -15.40
CA THR A 151 -2.42 -6.25 -14.39
C THR A 151 -3.40 -5.21 -14.91
N LEU A 152 -2.92 -4.18 -15.61
CA LEU A 152 -3.78 -3.17 -16.26
C LEU A 152 -4.71 -3.83 -17.28
N GLU A 153 -4.19 -4.76 -18.08
CA GLU A 153 -4.98 -5.49 -19.05
C GLU A 153 -6.07 -6.35 -18.40
N ARG A 154 -5.77 -7.00 -17.27
CA ARG A 154 -6.78 -7.75 -16.50
C ARG A 154 -7.89 -6.84 -15.97
N LEU A 155 -7.53 -5.65 -15.46
CA LEU A 155 -8.50 -4.65 -15.02
C LEU A 155 -9.39 -4.19 -16.18
N ARG A 156 -8.80 -3.91 -17.36
CA ARG A 156 -9.55 -3.54 -18.57
C ARG A 156 -10.55 -4.61 -19.00
N ARG A 157 -10.13 -5.88 -18.99
CA ARG A 157 -11.01 -7.00 -19.33
C ARG A 157 -12.16 -7.14 -18.33
N ALA A 158 -11.87 -7.01 -17.04
CA ALA A 158 -12.91 -7.07 -16.01
C ALA A 158 -13.91 -5.91 -16.15
N ALA A 159 -13.45 -4.69 -16.45
CA ALA A 159 -14.33 -3.54 -16.68
C ALA A 159 -15.24 -3.70 -17.92
N ALA A 160 -14.91 -4.60 -18.85
CA ALA A 160 -15.72 -4.94 -20.01
C ALA A 160 -16.75 -6.06 -19.76
N GLU A 161 -16.76 -6.67 -18.57
CA GLU A 161 -17.75 -7.67 -18.18
C GLU A 161 -19.10 -7.01 -17.85
N PRO A 162 -20.22 -7.76 -17.86
CA PRO A 162 -21.51 -7.25 -17.41
C PRO A 162 -21.52 -7.09 -15.87
N LEU A 163 -21.05 -5.93 -15.41
CA LEU A 163 -20.96 -5.58 -13.98
C LEU A 163 -22.17 -4.77 -13.52
N GLY A 164 -22.40 -4.75 -12.20
CA GLY A 164 -23.33 -3.78 -11.60
C GLY A 164 -22.87 -2.34 -11.85
N GLU A 165 -23.81 -1.42 -12.05
CA GLU A 165 -23.54 -0.02 -12.45
C GLU A 165 -22.45 0.64 -11.58
N HIS A 166 -22.60 0.62 -10.25
CA HIS A 166 -21.64 1.24 -9.34
C HIS A 166 -20.24 0.62 -9.40
N PHE A 167 -20.15 -0.72 -9.48
CA PHE A 167 -18.86 -1.41 -9.55
C PHE A 167 -18.19 -1.21 -10.92
N GLY A 168 -18.97 -1.23 -12.00
CA GLY A 168 -18.50 -0.91 -13.34
C GLY A 168 -17.97 0.52 -13.44
N THR A 169 -18.68 1.51 -12.90
CA THR A 169 -18.19 2.90 -12.84
C THR A 169 -16.90 3.01 -12.02
N LEU A 170 -16.83 2.36 -10.85
CA LEU A 170 -15.63 2.34 -10.03
C LEU A 170 -14.41 1.80 -10.80
N LEU A 171 -14.53 0.66 -11.50
CA LEU A 171 -13.41 0.10 -12.27
C LEU A 171 -12.99 1.02 -13.42
N ASN A 172 -13.93 1.67 -14.09
CA ASN A 172 -13.62 2.63 -15.17
C ASN A 172 -12.92 3.89 -14.65
N ASP A 173 -13.33 4.42 -13.50
CA ASP A 173 -12.68 5.56 -12.85
C ASP A 173 -11.23 5.20 -12.47
N LEU A 174 -11.04 4.01 -11.87
CA LEU A 174 -9.71 3.51 -11.52
C LEU A 174 -8.82 3.34 -12.75
N LEU A 175 -9.33 2.74 -13.82
CA LEU A 175 -8.60 2.58 -15.09
C LEU A 175 -8.21 3.92 -15.71
N SER A 176 -9.08 4.94 -15.59
CA SER A 176 -8.83 6.28 -16.13
C SER A 176 -7.77 7.05 -15.34
N ALA A 177 -7.56 6.70 -14.07
CA ALA A 177 -6.53 7.29 -13.22
C ALA A 177 -5.15 6.60 -13.37
N LEU A 178 -5.09 5.42 -13.99
CA LEU A 178 -3.86 4.67 -14.20
C LEU A 178 -3.15 5.10 -15.50
N PRO A 179 -1.82 4.99 -15.56
CA PRO A 179 -1.07 5.32 -16.76
C PRO A 179 -1.39 4.38 -17.92
N THR A 180 -1.19 4.92 -19.13
CA THR A 180 -1.21 4.17 -20.38
C THR A 180 0.20 3.65 -20.71
N PRO A 181 0.35 2.71 -21.66
CA PRO A 181 1.67 2.26 -22.10
C PRO A 181 2.58 3.39 -22.60
N ALA A 182 2.00 4.47 -23.13
CA ALA A 182 2.76 5.64 -23.58
C ALA A 182 3.40 6.42 -22.42
N ASP A 183 2.85 6.33 -21.21
CA ASP A 183 3.36 7.00 -20.01
C ASP A 183 4.51 6.23 -19.34
N LEU A 184 4.70 4.96 -19.73
CA LEU A 184 5.67 4.01 -19.17
C LEU A 184 6.63 3.43 -20.24
N PRO A 185 7.33 4.26 -21.04
CA PRO A 185 8.21 3.76 -22.08
C PRO A 185 9.42 3.01 -21.49
N PRO A 186 9.66 1.74 -21.89
CA PRO A 186 10.65 0.87 -21.27
C PRO A 186 12.08 1.43 -21.18
N ASP A 187 12.50 2.18 -22.21
CA ASP A 187 13.85 2.74 -22.28
C ASP A 187 14.05 3.87 -21.27
N GLU A 188 13.03 4.71 -21.05
CA GLU A 188 13.10 5.78 -20.05
C GLU A 188 13.03 5.22 -18.63
N LEU A 189 12.18 4.22 -18.38
CA LEU A 189 12.09 3.59 -17.06
C LEU A 189 13.44 2.96 -16.67
N ARG A 190 14.13 2.30 -17.60
CA ARG A 190 15.49 1.77 -17.36
C ARG A 190 16.48 2.88 -17.04
N ALA A 191 16.48 3.96 -17.82
CA ALA A 191 17.37 5.11 -17.58
C ALA A 191 17.14 5.80 -16.21
N GLU A 192 15.89 5.81 -15.72
CA GLU A 192 15.52 6.41 -14.44
C GLU A 192 15.80 5.51 -13.22
N SER A 193 15.91 4.18 -13.41
CA SER A 193 15.75 3.23 -12.31
C SER A 193 16.86 3.23 -11.27
N GLY A 194 18.02 3.86 -11.54
CA GLY A 194 19.14 3.89 -10.61
C GLY A 194 19.43 2.49 -10.05
N PRO A 195 19.65 2.34 -8.74
CA PRO A 195 19.78 1.03 -8.12
C PRO A 195 18.46 0.37 -7.70
N LEU A 196 17.30 1.03 -7.74
CA LEU A 196 16.05 0.56 -7.10
C LEU A 196 14.88 0.36 -8.06
N ALA A 197 14.35 1.43 -8.65
CA ALA A 197 13.32 1.42 -9.67
C ALA A 197 13.04 2.85 -10.11
N SER A 198 12.46 3.01 -11.31
CA SER A 198 11.94 4.29 -11.74
C SER A 198 10.83 4.74 -10.77
N PRO A 199 10.84 6.01 -10.32
CA PRO A 199 9.76 6.58 -9.52
C PRO A 199 8.39 6.43 -10.18
N ARG A 200 8.30 6.51 -11.52
CA ARG A 200 7.05 6.35 -12.27
C ARG A 200 6.52 4.92 -12.21
N LEU A 201 7.43 3.95 -12.37
CA LEU A 201 7.08 2.54 -12.27
C LEU A 201 6.60 2.22 -10.85
N TRP A 202 7.32 2.72 -9.84
CA TRP A 202 6.95 2.55 -8.44
C TRP A 202 5.60 3.19 -8.09
N ASP A 203 5.35 4.42 -8.51
CA ASP A 203 4.05 5.11 -8.31
C ASP A 203 2.89 4.28 -8.88
N THR A 204 3.08 3.72 -10.07
CA THR A 204 2.07 2.87 -10.72
C THR A 204 1.81 1.58 -9.92
N GLU A 205 2.86 0.92 -9.45
CA GLU A 205 2.72 -0.30 -8.64
C GLU A 205 2.02 -0.02 -7.31
N ARG A 206 2.29 1.14 -6.68
CA ARG A 206 1.58 1.60 -5.48
C ARG A 206 0.11 1.85 -5.76
N ALA A 207 -0.21 2.51 -6.86
CA ALA A 207 -1.59 2.70 -7.29
C ALA A 207 -2.33 1.36 -7.46
N LEU A 208 -1.69 0.37 -8.08
CA LEU A 208 -2.26 -0.98 -8.23
C LEU A 208 -2.45 -1.69 -6.87
N ARG A 209 -1.56 -1.45 -5.89
CA ARG A 209 -1.71 -1.97 -4.52
C ARG A 209 -2.95 -1.40 -3.82
N LEU A 210 -3.20 -0.10 -3.97
CA LEU A 210 -4.40 0.54 -3.43
C LEU A 210 -5.68 -0.06 -4.02
N ILE A 211 -5.69 -0.29 -5.34
CA ILE A 211 -6.80 -0.95 -6.03
C ILE A 211 -7.03 -2.36 -5.47
N GLN A 212 -5.96 -3.14 -5.30
CA GLN A 212 -6.08 -4.47 -4.73
C GLN A 212 -6.69 -4.45 -3.33
N HIS A 213 -6.24 -3.52 -2.47
CA HIS A 213 -6.74 -3.41 -1.10
C HIS A 213 -8.25 -3.06 -1.07
N LEU A 214 -8.69 -2.17 -1.97
CA LEU A 214 -10.10 -1.88 -2.16
C LEU A 214 -10.89 -3.11 -2.60
N LEU A 215 -10.41 -3.81 -3.63
CA LEU A 215 -11.08 -5.00 -4.16
C LEU A 215 -11.17 -6.11 -3.10
N TRP A 216 -10.12 -6.30 -2.28
CA TRP A 216 -10.16 -7.21 -1.14
C TRP A 216 -11.19 -6.80 -0.09
N SER A 217 -11.32 -5.50 0.19
CA SER A 217 -12.35 -5.00 1.10
C SER A 217 -13.77 -5.29 0.57
N ILE A 218 -13.98 -5.12 -0.73
CA ILE A 218 -15.25 -5.40 -1.41
C ILE A 218 -15.61 -6.89 -1.28
N THR A 219 -14.64 -7.81 -1.44
CA THR A 219 -14.92 -9.25 -1.35
C THR A 219 -15.34 -9.67 0.05
N HIS A 220 -14.73 -9.10 1.10
CA HIS A 220 -15.01 -9.47 2.49
C HIS A 220 -16.27 -8.83 3.06
N ARG A 221 -16.71 -7.69 2.52
CA ARG A 221 -17.92 -6.98 2.95
C ARG A 221 -19.19 -7.41 2.21
N SER A 222 -19.03 -8.22 1.16
CA SER A 222 -20.14 -8.75 0.36
C SER A 222 -20.58 -10.16 0.79
N ALA A 223 -19.82 -10.79 1.71
CA ALA A 223 -20.24 -11.98 2.46
C ALA A 223 -21.22 -11.60 3.58
#